data_AF-A0A316TT62-F1
#
_entry.id   AF-A0A316TT62-F1
#
_cell.length_a   1.000
_cell.length_b   1.000
_cell.length_c   1.000
_cell.angle_alpha   90.00
_cell.angle_beta   90.00
_cell.angle_gamma   90.00
#
_symmetry.space_group_name_H-M   'P 1'
#
loop_
_entity.id
_entity.type
_entity.pdbx_description
1 polymer ?
#
loop_
_entity_poly.entity_id
_entity_poly.type
_entity_poly.pdbx_seq_one_letter_code
_entity_poly.pdbx_strand_id
1 'polypeptide(L)'
;MGSKIGFLAGGALAVVAAFSLAFLFQNLWAGFFSAFAVAVLWLWMLDRKMISRLKDTGNRTAVRVILILLTGLMLSLSVIHYQRSEQQNESLTNIRTTIIHSISRMEMEKSLQLVLRHYHSLPAEEQTTLADAFRDLYEERLNDDGSWSPEIPDEDGDLNFTYSIASPDSVVLALTTTFTRGEDPQFLNTNNQTGLYQARAVLTERGVRYEREN
;
A
#
# COMPACT_ATOMS: atom_id res chain seq x y z
N MET A 1 -23.80 45.64 -15.03
CA MET A 1 -22.68 44.72 -15.37
C MET A 1 -22.24 43.84 -14.19
N GLY A 2 -22.22 44.35 -12.95
CA GLY A 2 -21.74 43.60 -11.75
C GLY A 2 -22.49 42.30 -11.37
N SER A 3 -23.80 42.19 -11.63
CA SER A 3 -24.58 41.00 -11.25
C SER A 3 -24.19 39.71 -12.00
N LYS A 4 -23.68 39.82 -13.24
CA LYS A 4 -23.28 38.64 -14.04
C LYS A 4 -21.93 38.08 -13.57
N ILE A 5 -20.98 38.96 -13.27
CA ILE A 5 -19.65 38.59 -12.76
C ILE A 5 -19.78 37.94 -11.37
N GLY A 6 -20.65 38.48 -10.50
CA GLY A 6 -20.91 37.89 -9.19
C GLY A 6 -21.50 36.47 -9.26
N PHE A 7 -22.35 36.18 -10.23
CA PHE A 7 -22.88 34.82 -10.44
C PHE A 7 -21.81 33.82 -10.93
N LEU A 8 -20.88 34.29 -11.77
CA LEU A 8 -19.75 33.48 -12.22
C LEU A 8 -18.77 33.18 -11.08
N ALA A 9 -18.39 34.21 -10.32
CA ALA A 9 -17.50 34.08 -9.18
C ALA A 9 -18.11 33.20 -8.07
N GLY A 10 -19.41 33.36 -7.78
CA GLY A 10 -20.11 32.54 -6.80
C GLY A 10 -20.15 31.06 -7.16
N GLY A 11 -20.31 30.73 -8.45
CA GLY A 11 -20.22 29.35 -8.93
C GLY A 11 -18.84 28.73 -8.72
N ALA A 12 -17.79 29.45 -9.09
CA ALA A 12 -16.42 29.00 -8.89
C ALA A 12 -16.12 28.75 -7.39
N LEU A 13 -16.52 29.68 -6.53
CA LEU A 13 -16.37 29.53 -5.08
C LEU A 13 -17.17 28.34 -4.52
N ALA A 14 -18.37 28.08 -5.04
CA ALA A 14 -19.17 26.93 -4.62
C ALA A 14 -18.51 25.60 -5.00
N VAL A 15 -17.88 25.51 -6.17
CA VAL A 15 -17.12 24.31 -6.58
C VAL A 15 -15.90 24.09 -5.68
N VAL A 16 -15.15 25.15 -5.38
CA VAL A 16 -14.00 25.09 -4.45
C VAL A 16 -14.45 24.68 -3.05
N ALA A 17 -15.55 25.27 -2.56
CA ALA A 17 -16.12 24.91 -1.27
C ALA A 17 -16.59 23.44 -1.24
N ALA A 18 -17.21 22.95 -2.32
CA ALA A 18 -17.60 21.54 -2.42
C ALA A 18 -16.40 20.60 -2.42
N PHE A 19 -15.28 20.99 -3.05
CA PHE A 19 -14.03 20.23 -3.02
C PHE A 19 -13.43 20.09 -1.61
N SER A 20 -13.76 21.02 -0.69
CA SER A 20 -13.28 20.93 0.70
C SER A 20 -13.74 19.65 1.43
N LEU A 21 -14.77 18.96 0.92
CA LEU A 21 -15.18 17.64 1.39
C LEU A 21 -14.08 16.58 1.24
N ALA A 22 -13.09 16.79 0.36
CA ALA A 22 -11.90 15.93 0.28
C ALA A 22 -11.15 15.87 1.62
N PHE A 23 -11.01 17.02 2.30
CA PHE A 23 -10.33 17.11 3.58
C PHE A 23 -11.18 16.52 4.71
N LEU A 24 -12.50 16.74 4.67
CA LEU A 24 -13.41 16.22 5.70
C LEU A 24 -13.48 14.70 5.72
N PHE A 25 -13.51 14.07 4.54
CA PHE A 25 -13.61 12.61 4.41
C PHE A 25 -12.26 11.92 4.21
N GLN A 26 -11.14 12.67 4.22
CA GLN A 26 -9.80 12.18 3.86
C GLN A 26 -9.79 11.37 2.56
N ASN A 27 -10.66 11.75 1.62
CA ASN A 27 -10.90 11.01 0.39
C ASN A 27 -10.98 12.00 -0.77
N LEU A 28 -9.92 12.01 -1.57
CA LEU A 28 -9.81 12.89 -2.74
C LEU A 28 -10.99 12.71 -3.70
N TRP A 29 -11.46 11.47 -3.88
CA TRP A 29 -12.56 11.15 -4.78
C TRP A 29 -13.89 11.70 -4.28
N ALA A 30 -14.13 11.66 -2.96
CA ALA A 30 -15.33 12.24 -2.37
C ALA A 30 -15.42 13.74 -2.65
N GLY A 31 -14.32 14.47 -2.47
CA GLY A 31 -14.25 15.91 -2.79
C GLY A 31 -14.31 16.20 -4.29
N PHE A 32 -13.73 15.33 -5.12
CA PHE A 32 -13.82 15.46 -6.57
C PHE A 32 -15.26 15.30 -7.06
N PHE A 33 -15.97 14.26 -6.64
CA PHE A 33 -17.36 14.01 -7.04
C PHE A 33 -18.32 15.07 -6.54
N SER A 34 -18.14 15.58 -5.31
CA SER A 34 -18.96 16.69 -4.80
C SER A 34 -18.74 17.96 -5.61
N ALA A 35 -17.49 18.32 -5.90
CA ALA A 35 -17.15 19.47 -6.73
C ALA A 35 -17.72 19.35 -8.13
N PHE A 36 -17.64 18.16 -8.73
CA PHE A 36 -18.21 17.87 -10.05
C PHE A 36 -19.75 18.00 -10.05
N ALA A 37 -20.44 17.44 -9.04
CA ALA A 37 -21.88 17.55 -8.92
C ALA A 37 -22.34 19.02 -8.81
N VAL A 38 -21.64 19.82 -7.99
CA VAL A 38 -21.91 21.25 -7.86
C VAL A 38 -21.62 22.00 -9.16
N ALA A 39 -20.54 21.64 -9.87
CA ALA A 39 -20.23 22.23 -11.17
C ALA A 39 -21.32 21.94 -12.22
N VAL A 40 -21.84 20.71 -12.28
CA VAL A 40 -22.93 20.33 -13.19
C VAL A 40 -24.21 21.09 -12.85
N LEU A 41 -24.57 21.17 -11.57
CA LEU A 41 -25.73 21.94 -11.11
C LEU A 41 -25.60 23.43 -11.46
N TRP A 42 -24.41 24.00 -11.26
CA TRP A 42 -24.14 25.39 -11.60
C TRP A 42 -24.21 25.64 -13.11
N LEU A 43 -23.64 24.76 -13.94
CA LEU A 43 -23.75 24.83 -15.40
C LEU A 43 -25.20 24.76 -15.88
N TRP A 44 -26.02 23.92 -15.25
CA TRP A 44 -27.45 23.84 -15.52
C TRP A 44 -28.18 25.15 -15.17
N MET A 45 -27.85 25.77 -14.03
CA MET A 45 -28.40 27.09 -13.68
C MET A 45 -27.93 28.19 -14.66
N LEU A 46 -26.67 28.13 -15.09
CA LEU A 46 -26.10 29.05 -16.08
C LEU A 46 -26.82 28.93 -17.43
N ASP A 47 -27.12 27.71 -17.88
CA ASP A 47 -27.91 27.49 -19.11
C ASP A 47 -29.29 28.15 -19.00
N ARG A 48 -30.00 27.90 -17.90
CA ARG A 48 -31.34 28.46 -17.67
C ARG A 48 -31.34 29.97 -17.54
N LYS A 49 -30.35 30.59 -16.90
CA LYS A 49 -30.38 32.02 -16.54
C LYS A 49 -29.77 32.92 -17.61
N MET A 50 -28.73 32.46 -18.31
CA MET A 50 -28.00 33.28 -19.29
C MET A 50 -28.16 32.78 -20.72
N ILE A 51 -27.92 31.49 -20.98
CA ILE A 51 -27.87 30.95 -22.35
C ILE A 51 -29.26 30.89 -22.97
N SER A 52 -30.29 30.53 -22.19
CA SER A 52 -31.69 30.50 -22.66
C SER A 52 -32.21 31.86 -23.15
N ARG A 53 -31.60 32.97 -22.69
CA ARG A 53 -31.98 34.36 -23.01
C ARG A 53 -31.21 34.94 -24.20
N LEU A 54 -30.32 34.18 -24.82
CA LEU A 54 -29.65 34.59 -26.05
C LEU A 54 -30.69 34.69 -27.19
N LYS A 55 -30.70 35.83 -27.88
CA LYS A 55 -31.62 36.10 -29.01
C LYS A 55 -31.33 35.24 -30.23
N ASP A 56 -30.06 34.86 -30.40
CA ASP A 56 -29.62 34.04 -31.52
C ASP A 56 -29.68 32.54 -31.17
N THR A 57 -30.58 31.84 -31.84
CA THR A 57 -30.83 30.40 -31.69
C THR A 57 -29.62 29.55 -32.09
N GLY A 58 -28.81 30.00 -33.05
CA GLY A 58 -27.61 29.29 -33.50
C GLY A 58 -26.52 29.28 -32.42
N ASN A 59 -26.19 30.48 -31.92
CA ASN A 59 -25.23 30.63 -30.82
C ASN A 59 -25.67 29.92 -29.54
N ARG A 60 -26.97 29.91 -29.22
CA ARG A 60 -27.50 29.17 -28.07
C ARG A 60 -27.23 27.68 -28.16
N THR A 61 -27.47 27.08 -29.33
CA THR A 61 -27.25 25.65 -29.56
C THR A 61 -25.77 25.31 -29.52
N ALA A 62 -24.92 26.13 -30.15
CA ALA A 62 -23.48 25.95 -30.13
C ALA A 62 -22.91 25.94 -28.70
N VAL A 63 -23.29 26.91 -27.86
CA VAL A 63 -22.82 26.96 -26.46
C VAL A 63 -23.27 25.74 -25.67
N ARG A 64 -24.51 25.26 -25.86
CA ARG A 64 -25.00 24.04 -25.18
C ARG A 64 -24.21 22.80 -25.59
N VAL A 65 -23.96 22.62 -26.89
CA VAL A 65 -23.17 21.50 -27.40
C VAL A 65 -21.76 21.54 -26.81
N ILE A 66 -21.12 22.71 -26.76
CA ILE A 66 -19.80 22.89 -26.15
C ILE A 66 -19.81 22.52 -24.67
N LEU A 67 -20.81 22.99 -23.90
CA LEU A 67 -20.92 22.66 -22.47
C LEU A 67 -21.12 21.17 -22.24
N ILE A 68 -22.02 20.53 -23.00
CA ILE A 68 -22.26 19.09 -22.91
C ILE A 68 -20.97 18.31 -23.23
N LEU A 69 -20.26 18.71 -24.29
CA LEU A 69 -19.02 18.06 -24.70
C LEU A 69 -17.92 18.24 -23.65
N LEU A 70 -17.80 19.43 -23.06
CA LEU A 70 -16.82 19.71 -22.01
C LEU A 70 -17.11 18.91 -20.73
N THR A 71 -18.38 18.84 -20.31
CA THR A 71 -18.78 18.01 -19.16
C THR A 71 -18.56 16.52 -19.44
N GLY A 72 -18.91 16.04 -20.63
CA GLY A 72 -18.67 14.65 -21.03
C GLY A 72 -17.19 14.29 -21.08
N LEU A 73 -16.35 15.19 -21.61
CA LEU A 73 -14.90 15.02 -21.63
C LEU A 73 -14.32 14.96 -20.21
N MET A 74 -14.74 15.88 -19.33
CA MET A 74 -14.30 15.89 -17.94
C MET A 74 -14.69 14.60 -17.23
N LEU A 75 -15.93 14.15 -17.37
CA LEU A 75 -16.39 12.87 -16.79
C LEU A 75 -15.54 11.69 -17.28
N SER A 76 -15.26 11.64 -18.59
CA SER A 76 -14.48 10.57 -19.20
C SER A 76 -13.05 10.55 -18.66
N LEU A 77 -12.40 11.71 -18.58
CA LEU A 77 -11.07 11.85 -18.00
C LEU A 77 -11.05 11.45 -16.53
N SER A 78 -12.07 11.82 -15.74
CA SER A 78 -12.18 11.42 -14.34
C SER A 78 -12.22 9.91 -14.15
N VAL A 79 -13.00 9.20 -14.97
CA VAL A 79 -13.05 7.73 -14.90
C VAL A 79 -11.69 7.12 -15.23
N ILE A 80 -11.02 7.62 -16.28
CA ILE A 80 -9.68 7.14 -16.66
C ILE A 80 -8.67 7.38 -15.53
N HIS A 81 -8.69 8.56 -14.90
CA HIS A 81 -7.81 8.87 -13.79
C HIS A 81 -8.12 8.04 -12.54
N TYR A 82 -9.39 7.78 -12.26
CA TYR A 82 -9.80 6.88 -11.17
C TYR A 82 -9.23 5.48 -11.37
N GLN A 83 -9.45 4.90 -12.56
CA GLN A 83 -8.93 3.59 -12.89
C GLN A 83 -7.40 3.51 -12.80
N ARG A 84 -6.69 4.54 -13.31
CA ARG A 84 -5.23 4.61 -13.20
C ARG A 84 -4.76 4.72 -11.75
N SER A 85 -5.47 5.45 -10.91
CA SER A 85 -5.14 5.58 -9.48
C SER A 85 -5.28 4.25 -8.75
N GLU A 86 -6.35 3.51 -9.02
CA GLU A 86 -6.54 2.16 -8.44
C GLU A 86 -5.45 1.20 -8.93
N GLN A 87 -5.16 1.19 -10.23
CA GLN A 87 -4.06 0.38 -10.79
C GLN A 87 -2.69 0.73 -10.20
N GLN A 88 -2.43 2.02 -9.97
CA GLN A 88 -1.20 2.47 -9.29
C GLN A 88 -1.14 1.95 -7.86
N ASN A 89 -2.24 2.02 -7.12
CA ASN A 89 -2.31 1.52 -5.75
C ASN A 89 -2.08 0.01 -5.68
N GLU A 90 -2.72 -0.77 -6.57
CA GLU A 90 -2.47 -2.20 -6.71
C GLU A 90 -1.01 -2.50 -7.08
N SER A 91 -0.46 -1.76 -8.06
CA SER A 91 0.93 -1.93 -8.50
C SER A 91 1.93 -1.64 -7.38
N LEU A 92 1.73 -0.56 -6.63
CA LEU A 92 2.56 -0.21 -5.48
C LEU A 92 2.48 -1.27 -4.38
N THR A 93 1.28 -1.80 -4.12
CA THR A 93 1.08 -2.89 -3.17
C THR A 93 1.83 -4.16 -3.61
N ASN A 94 1.77 -4.51 -4.89
CA ASN A 94 2.48 -5.67 -5.44
C ASN A 94 4.00 -5.49 -5.40
N ILE A 95 4.49 -4.29 -5.75
CA ILE A 95 5.92 -3.95 -5.65
C ILE A 95 6.39 -4.09 -4.21
N ARG A 96 5.66 -3.50 -3.26
CA ARG A 96 5.98 -3.59 -1.83
C ARG A 96 6.01 -5.04 -1.34
N THR A 97 4.99 -5.83 -1.69
CA THR A 97 4.91 -7.25 -1.36
C THR A 97 6.11 -8.02 -1.91
N THR A 98 6.50 -7.75 -3.15
CA THR A 98 7.65 -8.39 -3.80
C THR A 98 8.97 -8.02 -3.15
N ILE A 99 9.14 -6.75 -2.77
CA ILE A 99 10.32 -6.27 -2.04
C ILE A 99 10.40 -6.97 -0.67
N ILE A 100 9.32 -6.97 0.11
CA ILE A 100 9.29 -7.59 1.44
C ILE A 100 9.51 -9.10 1.35
N HIS A 101 8.93 -9.75 0.35
CA HIS A 101 9.20 -11.16 0.08
C HIS A 101 10.68 -11.40 -0.22
N SER A 102 11.29 -10.55 -1.03
CA SER A 102 12.71 -10.67 -1.39
C SER A 102 13.63 -10.40 -0.19
N ILE A 103 13.33 -9.38 0.63
CA ILE A 103 14.07 -9.07 1.86
C ILE A 103 13.94 -10.21 2.86
N SER A 104 12.71 -10.66 3.15
CA SER A 104 12.47 -11.75 4.10
C SER A 104 13.15 -13.05 3.68
N ARG A 105 13.09 -13.40 2.39
CA ARG A 105 13.83 -14.54 1.86
C ARG A 105 15.34 -14.34 1.97
N MET A 106 15.86 -13.17 1.60
CA MET A 106 17.30 -12.90 1.67
C MET A 106 17.81 -12.92 3.10
N GLU A 107 17.18 -12.21 4.05
CA GLU A 107 17.62 -12.15 5.45
C GLU A 107 17.45 -13.49 6.16
N MET A 108 16.32 -14.20 5.97
CA MET A 108 16.07 -15.46 6.67
C MET A 108 16.78 -16.64 6.00
N GLU A 109 16.59 -16.87 4.70
CA GLU A 109 17.11 -18.06 4.02
C GLU A 109 18.65 -18.04 3.97
N LYS A 110 19.25 -16.92 3.57
CA LYS A 110 20.72 -16.77 3.49
C LYS A 110 21.36 -16.98 4.86
N SER A 111 20.78 -16.39 5.90
CA SER A 111 21.36 -16.50 7.25
C SER A 111 21.28 -17.92 7.80
N LEU A 112 20.17 -18.61 7.61
CA LEU A 112 20.08 -20.02 8.00
C LEU A 112 20.98 -20.93 7.17
N GLN A 113 21.20 -20.63 5.88
CA GLN A 113 22.16 -21.36 5.05
C GLN A 113 23.60 -21.16 5.52
N LEU A 114 23.95 -19.96 6.00
CA LEU A 114 25.26 -19.70 6.61
C LEU A 114 25.45 -20.51 7.88
N VAL A 115 24.41 -20.63 8.71
CA VAL A 115 24.41 -21.45 9.93
C VAL A 115 24.61 -22.92 9.59
N LEU A 116 23.87 -23.43 8.61
CA LEU A 116 24.02 -24.81 8.16
C LEU A 116 25.43 -25.10 7.64
N ARG A 117 25.98 -24.16 6.86
CA ARG A 117 27.36 -24.25 6.35
C ARG A 117 28.38 -24.23 7.48
N HIS A 118 28.19 -23.37 8.48
CA HIS A 118 29.06 -23.27 9.63
C HIS A 118 29.03 -24.56 10.46
N TYR A 119 27.84 -25.04 10.78
CA TYR A 119 27.61 -26.31 11.48
C TYR A 119 28.34 -27.49 10.80
N HIS A 120 28.23 -27.63 9.47
CA HIS A 120 28.95 -28.69 8.74
C HIS A 120 30.45 -28.46 8.58
N SER A 121 30.94 -27.25 8.84
CA SER A 121 32.39 -26.94 8.78
C SER A 121 33.11 -27.20 10.10
N LEU A 122 32.37 -27.39 11.20
CA LEU A 122 32.96 -27.67 12.51
C LEU A 122 33.58 -29.08 12.55
N PRO A 123 34.74 -29.25 13.21
CA PRO A 123 35.32 -30.56 13.46
C PRO A 123 34.34 -31.47 14.23
N ALA A 124 34.38 -32.78 13.98
CA ALA A 124 33.50 -33.75 14.64
C ALA A 124 33.63 -33.75 16.18
N GLU A 125 34.77 -33.29 16.70
CA GLU A 125 35.07 -33.19 18.14
C GLU A 125 34.49 -31.92 18.78
N GLU A 126 34.10 -30.93 17.98
CA GLU A 126 33.46 -29.67 18.38
C GLU A 126 31.99 -29.62 17.94
N GLN A 127 31.36 -30.78 17.67
CA GLN A 127 29.96 -30.85 17.23
C GLN A 127 29.01 -30.24 18.26
N THR A 128 28.71 -28.96 18.06
CA THR A 128 27.65 -28.23 18.74
C THR A 128 26.33 -28.45 18.01
N THR A 129 25.21 -28.08 18.62
CA THR A 129 23.88 -28.23 17.99
C THR A 129 23.66 -27.14 16.94
N LEU A 130 22.68 -27.28 16.05
CA LEU A 130 22.36 -26.20 15.08
C LEU A 130 21.96 -24.91 15.79
N ALA A 131 21.31 -25.02 16.95
CA ALA A 131 20.96 -23.89 17.80
C ALA A 131 22.19 -23.16 18.34
N ASP A 132 23.25 -23.90 18.69
CA ASP A 132 24.51 -23.32 19.16
C ASP A 132 25.23 -22.63 17.99
N ALA A 133 25.36 -23.30 16.84
CA ALA A 133 25.92 -22.70 15.63
C ALA A 133 25.17 -21.43 15.18
N PHE A 134 23.86 -21.37 15.43
CA PHE A 134 23.05 -20.17 15.17
C PHE A 134 23.38 -19.03 16.14
N ARG A 135 23.49 -19.34 17.44
CA ARG A 135 23.86 -18.35 18.46
C ARG A 135 25.27 -17.83 18.24
N ASP A 136 26.22 -18.70 17.94
CA ASP A 136 27.63 -18.34 17.72
C ASP A 136 27.80 -17.35 16.56
N LEU A 137 27.02 -17.51 15.48
CA LEU A 137 27.10 -16.61 14.32
C LEU A 137 26.34 -15.29 14.51
N TYR A 138 25.29 -15.27 15.32
CA TYR A 138 24.34 -14.16 15.37
C TYR A 138 24.11 -13.59 16.76
N GLU A 139 24.91 -13.93 17.77
CA GLU A 139 24.77 -13.48 19.16
C GLU A 139 24.47 -11.97 19.27
N GLU A 140 25.23 -11.13 18.56
CA GLU A 140 25.08 -9.67 18.57
C GLU A 140 23.76 -9.16 17.97
N ARG A 141 23.04 -10.01 17.23
CA ARG A 141 21.79 -9.70 16.54
C ARG A 141 20.57 -10.33 17.23
N LEU A 142 20.77 -11.20 18.22
CA LEU A 142 19.70 -11.83 19.00
C LEU A 142 19.36 -10.97 20.21
N ASN A 143 18.10 -10.57 20.31
CA ASN A 143 17.61 -9.81 21.46
C ASN A 143 16.95 -10.75 22.49
N ASP A 144 17.00 -10.36 23.76
CA ASP A 144 16.45 -11.16 24.89
C ASP A 144 14.93 -11.39 24.79
N ASP A 145 14.22 -10.59 24.01
CA ASP A 145 12.78 -10.68 23.78
C ASP A 145 12.39 -11.66 22.66
N GLY A 146 13.36 -12.33 22.04
CA GLY A 146 13.14 -13.24 20.90
C GLY A 146 13.04 -12.54 19.55
N SER A 147 13.26 -11.22 19.50
CA SER A 147 13.43 -10.50 18.24
C SER A 147 14.85 -10.67 17.70
N TRP A 148 14.99 -10.51 16.39
CA TRP A 148 16.27 -10.55 15.71
C TRP A 148 16.46 -9.28 14.89
N SER A 149 17.53 -8.54 15.15
CA SER A 149 17.97 -7.39 14.36
C SER A 149 18.50 -7.80 12.96
N PRO A 150 17.88 -7.40 11.84
CA PRO A 150 18.37 -7.69 10.48
C PRO A 150 19.74 -7.04 10.19
N GLU A 151 20.46 -7.52 9.16
CA GLU A 151 21.81 -7.00 8.82
C GLU A 151 21.68 -5.59 8.25
N ILE A 152 20.65 -5.41 7.43
CA ILE A 152 20.21 -4.13 6.91
C ILE A 152 19.12 -3.62 7.86
N PRO A 153 19.35 -2.50 8.57
CA PRO A 153 18.35 -1.92 9.46
C PRO A 153 17.07 -1.59 8.70
N ASP A 154 15.94 -1.88 9.31
CA ASP A 154 14.66 -1.40 8.85
C ASP A 154 14.42 0.02 9.42
N GLU A 155 14.71 1.05 8.61
CA GLU A 155 14.56 2.45 9.02
C GLU A 155 13.10 2.82 9.33
N ASP A 156 12.14 2.14 8.70
CA ASP A 156 10.71 2.41 8.86
C ASP A 156 10.11 1.64 10.06
N GLY A 157 10.75 0.55 10.50
CA GLY A 157 10.28 -0.29 11.61
C GLY A 157 9.04 -1.13 11.27
N ASP A 158 8.84 -1.39 9.99
CA ASP A 158 7.67 -2.07 9.43
C ASP A 158 7.82 -3.61 9.38
N LEU A 159 9.04 -4.11 9.57
CA LEU A 159 9.43 -5.51 9.51
C LEU A 159 9.82 -5.98 10.92
N ASN A 160 9.04 -6.90 11.46
CA ASN A 160 9.34 -7.54 12.72
C ASN A 160 9.88 -8.94 12.48
N PHE A 161 11.19 -9.10 12.67
CA PHE A 161 11.90 -10.38 12.61
C PHE A 161 11.97 -10.99 14.01
N THR A 162 11.57 -12.25 14.10
CA THR A 162 11.58 -13.04 15.34
C THR A 162 12.28 -14.36 15.08
N TYR A 163 12.91 -14.90 16.12
CA TYR A 163 13.51 -16.22 16.07
C TYR A 163 12.97 -17.09 17.19
N SER A 164 12.96 -18.40 16.96
CA SER A 164 12.65 -19.40 17.97
C SER A 164 13.46 -20.66 17.73
N ILE A 165 13.95 -21.27 18.81
CA ILE A 165 14.66 -22.54 18.76
C ILE A 165 13.63 -23.61 19.09
N ALA A 166 13.15 -24.31 18.07
CA ALA A 166 12.12 -25.34 18.21
C ALA A 166 12.68 -26.64 18.82
N SER A 167 13.94 -26.94 18.51
CA SER A 167 14.74 -28.02 19.10
C SER A 167 16.22 -27.68 18.94
N PRO A 168 17.15 -28.42 19.59
CA PRO A 168 18.59 -28.21 19.38
C PRO A 168 19.00 -28.27 17.89
N ASP A 169 18.27 -29.06 17.10
CA ASP A 169 18.53 -29.26 15.67
C ASP A 169 17.55 -28.50 14.76
N SER A 170 16.82 -27.53 15.32
CA SER A 170 15.87 -26.73 14.54
C SER A 170 15.75 -25.29 15.02
N VAL A 171 16.09 -24.38 14.11
CA VAL A 171 15.94 -22.94 14.29
C VAL A 171 14.86 -22.44 13.34
N VAL A 172 13.94 -21.63 13.84
CA VAL A 172 12.83 -21.07 13.10
C VAL A 172 12.92 -19.56 13.15
N LEU A 173 12.87 -18.94 11.97
CA LEU A 173 12.77 -17.50 11.80
C LEU A 173 11.40 -17.17 11.27
N ALA A 174 10.81 -16.10 11.77
CA ALA A 174 9.56 -15.58 11.26
C ALA A 174 9.65 -14.08 11.07
N LEU A 175 9.08 -13.60 9.97
CA LEU A 175 8.91 -12.19 9.68
C LEU A 175 7.42 -11.88 9.58
N THR A 176 7.03 -10.80 10.24
CA THR A 176 5.70 -10.18 10.12
C THR A 176 5.84 -8.72 9.71
N THR A 177 4.85 -8.19 8.99
CA THR A 177 4.80 -6.76 8.64
C THR A 177 3.39 -6.20 8.77
N THR A 178 3.30 -4.94 9.16
CA THR A 178 2.03 -4.24 9.46
C THR A 178 1.37 -3.62 8.23
N PHE A 179 2.10 -3.44 7.13
CA PHE A 179 1.63 -2.66 5.98
C PHE A 179 1.46 -3.45 4.69
N THR A 180 1.72 -4.76 4.73
CA THR A 180 1.54 -5.64 3.57
C THR A 180 0.40 -6.59 3.83
N ARG A 181 -0.58 -6.58 2.94
CA ARG A 181 -1.69 -7.52 2.99
C ARG A 181 -1.17 -8.92 2.69
N GLY A 182 -1.52 -9.87 3.54
CA GLY A 182 -1.39 -11.28 3.21
C GLY A 182 -2.43 -11.71 2.16
N GLU A 183 -2.28 -12.91 1.65
CA GLU A 183 -3.19 -13.51 0.66
C GLU A 183 -4.57 -13.83 1.24
N ASP A 184 -4.63 -14.21 2.52
CA ASP A 184 -5.83 -14.54 3.27
C ASP A 184 -6.17 -13.43 4.30
N PRO A 185 -7.32 -12.73 4.14
CA PRO A 185 -7.81 -11.75 5.09
C PRO A 185 -8.15 -12.30 6.48
N GLN A 186 -8.41 -13.60 6.60
CA GLN A 186 -8.77 -14.28 7.85
C GLN A 186 -7.57 -14.88 8.57
N PHE A 187 -6.42 -15.01 7.90
CA PHE A 187 -5.21 -15.54 8.51
C PHE A 187 -4.74 -14.62 9.63
N LEU A 188 -4.55 -15.21 10.81
CA LEU A 188 -4.07 -14.56 12.02
C LEU A 188 -2.56 -14.77 12.13
N ASN A 189 -1.79 -13.70 12.05
CA ASN A 189 -0.33 -13.76 12.19
C ASN A 189 0.09 -14.04 13.65
N THR A 190 1.38 -14.28 13.88
CA THR A 190 1.94 -14.56 15.22
C THR A 190 1.72 -13.43 16.23
N ASN A 191 1.45 -12.21 15.75
CA ASN A 191 1.13 -11.04 16.56
C ASN A 191 -0.39 -10.83 16.73
N ASN A 192 -1.23 -11.82 16.40
CA ASN A 192 -2.69 -11.76 16.45
C ASN A 192 -3.32 -10.69 15.55
N GLN A 193 -2.66 -10.35 14.44
CA GLN A 193 -3.18 -9.43 13.44
C GLN A 193 -3.66 -10.21 12.20
N THR A 194 -4.84 -9.86 11.70
CA THR A 194 -5.48 -10.54 10.57
C THR A 194 -5.12 -9.92 9.22
N GLY A 195 -4.91 -10.76 8.21
CA GLY A 195 -4.77 -10.31 6.83
C GLY A 195 -3.42 -9.65 6.50
N LEU A 196 -2.39 -9.93 7.31
CA LEU A 196 -1.05 -9.38 7.14
C LEU A 196 -0.05 -10.45 6.70
N TYR A 197 0.96 -10.01 5.97
CA TYR A 197 2.03 -10.87 5.46
C TYR A 197 2.81 -11.52 6.60
N GLN A 198 3.01 -12.83 6.45
CA GLN A 198 3.85 -13.62 7.34
C GLN A 198 4.66 -14.62 6.52
N ALA A 199 5.96 -14.65 6.78
CA ALA A 199 6.87 -15.63 6.22
C ALA A 199 7.66 -16.31 7.31
N ARG A 200 7.99 -17.58 7.08
CA ARG A 200 8.71 -18.43 8.01
C ARG A 200 9.81 -19.17 7.28
N ALA A 201 11.00 -19.19 7.87
CA ALA A 201 12.10 -20.05 7.45
C ALA A 201 12.46 -21.02 8.57
N VAL A 202 12.60 -22.30 8.24
CA VAL A 202 12.94 -23.36 9.19
C VAL A 202 14.26 -23.99 8.76
N LEU A 203 15.23 -23.95 9.66
CA LEU A 203 16.50 -24.67 9.54
C LEU A 203 16.37 -26.04 10.20
N THR A 204 16.92 -27.03 9.51
CA THR A 204 17.14 -28.40 10.00
C THR A 204 18.49 -28.89 9.45
N GLU A 205 19.00 -30.00 9.96
CA GLU A 205 20.23 -30.62 9.44
C GLU A 205 20.15 -30.96 7.93
N ARG A 206 18.94 -31.12 7.40
CA ARG A 206 18.70 -31.47 6.00
C ARG A 206 18.70 -30.25 5.07
N GLY A 207 18.60 -29.05 5.62
CA GLY A 207 18.45 -27.83 4.82
C GLY A 207 17.55 -26.77 5.46
N VAL A 208 17.39 -25.69 4.69
CA VAL A 208 16.50 -24.57 5.02
C VAL A 208 15.24 -24.68 4.19
N ARG A 209 14.08 -24.58 4.84
CA ARG A 209 12.77 -24.52 4.18
C ARG A 209 12.16 -23.15 4.41
N TYR A 210 11.89 -22.42 3.33
CA TYR A 210 11.21 -21.14 3.37
C TYR A 210 9.75 -21.32 2.93
N GLU A 211 8.82 -20.84 3.74
CA GLU A 211 7.37 -20.91 3.50
C GLU A 211 6.77 -19.53 3.72
N ARG A 212 6.01 -19.03 2.74
CA ARG A 212 5.10 -17.91 2.95
C ARG A 212 3.83 -18.49 3.57
N GLU A 213 3.50 -18.05 4.78
CA GLU A 213 2.32 -18.53 5.48
C GLU A 213 1.07 -17.69 5.14
N ASN A 214 1.28 -16.43 4.73
CA ASN A 214 0.24 -15.54 4.22
C ASN A 214 0.80 -14.45 3.27
#